data_AF-E2ZB77-F1
#
_entry.id   AF-E2ZB77-F1
#
_cell.length_a   1.000
_cell.length_b   1.000
_cell.length_c   1.000
_cell.angle_alpha   90.00
_cell.angle_beta   90.00
_cell.angle_gamma   90.00
#
_symmetry.space_group_name_H-M   'P 1'
#
loop_
_entity.id
_entity.type
_entity.pdbx_description
1 polymer ?
#
loop_
_entity_poly.entity_id
_entity_poly.type
_entity_poly.pdbx_seq_one_letter_code
_entity_poly.pdbx_strand_id
1 'polypeptide(L)'
;MEVQFFVSKYSKEVKEKAIYLSEKGWNSFSIAKELEIPESTVNGWLLKFKINHNINRKMVKQVFSADFKRKVIETRWKNKLSFKEVAEHFNLDNPSLIAAW
;
A
#
# COMPACT_ATOMS: atom_id res chain seq x y z
N MET A 1 22.50 -16.30 -1.38
CA MET A 1 21.98 -14.92 -1.28
C MET A 1 20.72 -15.02 -0.42
N GLU A 2 20.83 -14.74 0.88
CA GLU A 2 19.70 -14.83 1.81
C GLU A 2 18.79 -13.61 1.62
N VAL A 3 17.58 -13.84 1.13
CA VAL A 3 16.53 -12.82 1.09
C VAL A 3 15.95 -12.66 2.49
N GLN A 4 16.35 -11.59 3.19
CA GLN A 4 15.70 -11.16 4.42
C GLN A 4 14.26 -10.72 4.12
N PHE A 5 13.30 -11.60 4.37
CA PHE A 5 11.89 -11.21 4.42
C PHE A 5 11.66 -10.40 5.69
N PHE A 6 11.41 -9.09 5.57
CA PHE A 6 10.84 -8.29 6.65
C PHE A 6 9.40 -8.77 6.92
N VAL A 7 9.27 -9.79 7.77
CA VAL A 7 7.97 -10.24 8.28
C VAL A 7 7.43 -9.11 9.16
N SER A 8 6.33 -8.49 8.74
CA SER A 8 5.65 -7.56 9.63
C SER A 8 5.15 -8.34 10.83
N LYS A 9 5.44 -7.85 12.05
CA LYS A 9 5.06 -8.46 13.33
C LYS A 9 3.62 -8.98 13.39
N TYR A 10 2.72 -8.38 12.63
CA TYR A 10 1.31 -8.77 12.50
C TYR A 10 0.96 -9.07 11.05
N SER A 11 0.18 -10.13 10.84
CA SER A 11 -0.25 -10.60 9.52
C SER A 11 -1.23 -9.62 8.85
N LYS A 12 -1.53 -9.85 7.57
CA LYS A 12 -2.47 -9.02 6.79
C LYS A 12 -3.90 -9.18 7.32
N GLU A 13 -4.28 -10.42 7.59
CA GLU A 13 -5.59 -10.85 8.08
C GLU A 13 -5.91 -10.18 9.42
N VAL A 14 -4.93 -10.10 10.32
CA VAL A 14 -5.06 -9.43 11.62
C VAL A 14 -5.37 -7.94 11.45
N LYS A 15 -4.70 -7.26 10.51
CA LYS A 15 -4.94 -5.84 10.24
C LYS A 15 -6.29 -5.58 9.57
N GLU A 16 -6.70 -6.48 8.68
CA GLU A 16 -8.00 -6.41 8.02
C GLU A 16 -9.15 -6.64 9.03
N LYS A 17 -9.00 -7.60 9.95
CA LYS A 17 -9.95 -7.80 11.07
C LYS A 17 -10.05 -6.54 11.95
N ALA A 18 -8.95 -5.86 12.24
CA ALA A 18 -8.95 -4.63 13.02
C ALA A 18 -9.77 -3.50 12.36
N ILE A 19 -9.63 -3.32 11.04
CA ILE A 19 -10.42 -2.34 10.29
C ILE A 19 -11.89 -2.71 10.28
N TYR A 20 -12.19 -3.96 9.95
CA TYR A 20 -13.57 -4.44 9.88
C TYR A 20 -14.34 -4.17 11.18
N LEU A 21 -13.71 -4.42 12.34
CA LEU A 21 -14.32 -4.12 13.63
C LEU A 21 -14.50 -2.61 13.85
N SER A 22 -13.53 -1.78 13.44
CA SER A 22 -13.65 -0.32 13.51
C SER A 22 -14.78 0.21 12.62
N GLU A 23 -14.97 -0.34 11.42
CA GLU A 23 -16.08 0.00 10.51
C GLU A 23 -17.44 -0.44 11.09
N LYS A 24 -17.46 -1.48 11.94
CA LYS A 24 -18.64 -1.88 12.74
C LYS A 24 -18.87 -1.01 13.98
N GLY A 25 -18.08 0.05 14.17
CA GLY A 25 -18.25 1.01 15.27
C GLY A 25 -17.54 0.63 16.57
N TRP A 26 -16.66 -0.38 16.55
CA TRP A 26 -15.87 -0.72 17.73
C TRP A 26 -14.78 0.32 17.97
N ASN A 27 -14.52 0.63 19.24
CA ASN A 27 -13.42 1.51 19.62
C ASN A 27 -12.06 0.76 19.59
N SER A 28 -10.97 1.51 19.50
CA SER A 28 -9.59 1.00 19.43
C SER A 28 -9.23 0.06 20.58
N PHE A 29 -9.68 0.37 21.79
CA PHE A 29 -9.42 -0.42 22.99
C PHE A 29 -10.10 -1.80 22.92
N SER A 30 -11.36 -1.87 22.51
CA SER A 30 -12.10 -3.13 22.33
C SER A 30 -11.44 -4.01 21.26
N ILE A 31 -10.99 -3.40 20.16
CA ILE A 31 -10.28 -4.10 19.07
C ILE A 31 -8.92 -4.63 19.54
N ALA A 32 -8.17 -3.81 20.30
CA ALA A 32 -6.89 -4.18 20.87
C ALA A 32 -7.00 -5.40 21.80
N LYS A 33 -8.04 -5.42 22.64
CA LYS A 33 -8.32 -6.54 23.54
C LYS A 33 -8.72 -7.81 22.77
N GLU A 34 -9.59 -7.68 21.77
CA GLU A 34 -10.05 -8.80 20.92
C GLU A 34 -8.92 -9.44 20.10
N LEU A 35 -7.95 -8.63 19.66
CA LEU A 35 -6.82 -9.12 18.85
C LEU A 35 -5.57 -9.45 19.67
N GLU A 36 -5.59 -9.19 20.99
CA GLU A 36 -4.43 -9.30 21.89
C GLU A 36 -3.22 -8.47 21.40
N ILE A 37 -3.47 -7.25 20.94
CA ILE A 37 -2.48 -6.35 20.34
C ILE A 37 -2.46 -5.02 21.11
N PRO A 38 -1.29 -4.38 21.27
CA PRO A 38 -1.23 -3.06 21.89
C PRO A 38 -2.14 -2.05 21.19
N GLU A 39 -2.92 -1.30 21.96
CA GLU A 39 -3.86 -0.31 21.42
C GLU A 39 -3.17 0.74 20.52
N SER A 40 -1.95 1.15 20.87
CA SER A 40 -1.12 2.04 20.05
C SER A 40 -0.88 1.50 18.64
N THR A 41 -0.77 0.18 18.48
CA THR A 41 -0.59 -0.47 17.18
C THR A 41 -1.88 -0.43 16.37
N VAL A 42 -3.02 -0.72 17.01
CA VAL A 42 -4.35 -0.63 16.39
C VAL A 42 -4.64 0.81 15.95
N ASN A 43 -4.41 1.79 16.82
CA ASN A 43 -4.55 3.22 16.49
C ASN A 43 -3.67 3.63 15.30
N GLY A 44 -2.44 3.14 15.22
CA GLY A 44 -1.57 3.35 14.08
C GLY A 44 -2.12 2.79 12.76
N TRP A 45 -2.81 1.65 12.79
CA TRP A 45 -3.46 1.08 11.60
C TRP A 45 -4.72 1.83 11.21
N LEU A 46 -5.59 2.14 12.17
CA LEU A 46 -6.83 2.88 11.92
C LEU A 46 -6.54 4.29 11.39
N LEU A 47 -5.53 4.97 11.92
CA LEU A 47 -5.09 6.27 11.41
C LEU A 47 -4.59 6.16 9.96
N LYS A 48 -3.72 5.18 9.66
CA LYS A 48 -3.23 4.94 8.29
C LYS A 48 -4.35 4.56 7.33
N PHE A 49 -5.33 3.79 7.79
CA PHE A 49 -6.53 3.46 7.03
C PHE A 49 -7.35 4.70 6.72
N LYS A 50 -7.64 5.53 7.72
CA LYS A 50 -8.41 6.77 7.55
C LYS A 50 -7.75 7.75 6.57
N ILE A 51 -6.43 7.81 6.54
CA ILE A 51 -5.68 8.71 5.64
C ILE A 51 -5.64 8.17 4.20
N ASN A 52 -5.43 6.86 4.01
CA ASN A 52 -5.12 6.29 2.68
C ASN A 52 -6.20 5.37 2.11
N HIS A 53 -7.30 5.10 2.85
CA HIS A 53 -8.29 4.05 2.61
C HIS A 53 -7.71 2.64 2.35
N ASN A 54 -6.40 2.44 2.56
CA ASN A 54 -5.70 1.21 2.23
C ASN A 54 -4.50 0.99 3.17
N ILE A 55 -4.68 0.13 4.17
CA ILE A 55 -3.61 -0.31 5.09
C ILE A 55 -2.58 -1.23 4.45
N ASN A 56 -2.92 -1.83 3.30
CA ASN A 56 -2.05 -2.71 2.55
C ASN A 56 -1.11 -1.95 1.62
N ARG A 57 -1.16 -0.61 1.61
CA ARG A 57 -0.08 0.22 1.09
C ARG A 57 1.14 0.15 2.03
N LYS A 58 1.64 -1.08 2.24
CA LYS A 58 3.08 -1.24 2.34
C LYS A 58 3.63 -0.48 1.13
N MET A 59 4.56 0.43 1.36
CA MET A 59 5.58 0.72 0.36
C MET A 59 6.40 -0.58 0.18
N VAL A 60 5.77 -1.68 -0.26
CA VAL A 60 6.51 -2.73 -0.94
C VAL A 60 7.09 -1.96 -2.11
N LYS A 61 8.42 -1.88 -2.22
CA LYS A 61 9.03 -1.49 -3.49
C LYS A 61 8.35 -2.37 -4.53
N GLN A 62 7.40 -1.84 -5.29
CA GLN A 62 6.78 -2.57 -6.37
C GLN A 62 7.93 -2.80 -7.35
N VAL A 63 8.42 -4.04 -7.40
CA VAL A 63 9.46 -4.42 -8.31
C VAL A 63 8.78 -4.63 -9.65
N PHE A 64 8.81 -3.59 -10.48
CA PHE A 64 8.35 -3.68 -11.85
C PHE A 64 9.40 -4.39 -12.70
N SER A 65 8.97 -5.33 -13.54
CA SER A 65 9.83 -5.99 -14.51
C SER A 65 10.40 -4.97 -15.50
N ALA A 66 11.56 -5.29 -16.09
CA ALA A 66 12.17 -4.44 -17.12
C ALA A 66 11.24 -4.22 -18.32
N ASP A 67 10.50 -5.26 -18.73
CA ASP A 67 9.55 -5.18 -19.84
C ASP A 67 8.37 -4.27 -19.53
N PHE A 68 7.86 -4.32 -18.29
CA PHE A 68 6.80 -3.39 -17.88
C PHE A 68 7.29 -1.94 -17.93
N LYS A 69 8.47 -1.66 -17.37
CA LYS A 69 9.05 -0.31 -17.40
C LYS A 69 9.25 0.19 -18.83
N ARG A 70 9.79 -0.67 -19.72
CA ARG A 70 9.95 -0.35 -21.15
C ARG A 70 8.62 0.00 -21.79
N LYS A 71 7.58 -0.80 -21.58
CA LYS A 71 6.23 -0.54 -22.11
C LYS A 71 5.66 0.80 -21.65
N VAL A 72 5.88 1.17 -20.38
CA VAL A 72 5.44 2.46 -19.82
C VAL A 72 6.16 3.64 -20.52
N ILE A 73 7.47 3.55 -20.70
CA ILE A 73 8.28 4.60 -21.37
C ILE A 73 7.90 4.72 -22.85
N GLU A 74 7.76 3.61 -23.57
CA GLU A 74 7.37 3.60 -24.98
C GLU A 74 5.98 4.20 -25.19
N THR A 75 5.02 3.86 -24.33
CA THR A 75 3.65 4.41 -24.37
C THR A 75 3.68 5.92 -24.16
N ARG A 76 4.51 6.41 -23.24
CA ARG A 76 4.69 7.86 -23.02
C ARG A 76 5.24 8.54 -24.27
N TRP A 77 6.33 8.03 -24.84
CA TRP A 77 6.96 8.65 -26.01
C TRP A 77 6.08 8.63 -27.25
N LYS A 78 5.42 7.50 -27.53
CA LYS A 78 4.54 7.35 -28.69
C LYS A 78 3.34 8.30 -28.64
N ASN A 79 2.74 8.45 -27.46
CA ASN A 79 1.50 9.21 -27.29
C ASN A 79 1.72 10.64 -26.75
N LYS A 80 2.98 11.02 -26.47
CA LYS A 80 3.37 12.32 -25.90
C LYS A 80 2.61 12.69 -24.61
N LEU A 81 2.31 11.67 -23.79
CA LEU A 81 1.56 11.82 -22.56
C LEU A 81 2.42 12.44 -21.44
N SER A 82 1.78 13.16 -20.54
CA SER A 82 2.40 13.58 -19.27
C SER A 82 2.64 12.38 -18.35
N PHE A 83 3.54 12.53 -17.38
CA PHE A 83 3.79 11.47 -16.38
C PHE A 83 2.53 11.08 -15.60
N LYS A 84 1.62 12.04 -15.36
CA LYS A 84 0.36 11.79 -14.66
C LYS A 84 -0.59 10.93 -15.48
N GLU A 85 -0.79 11.27 -16.75
CA GLU A 85 -1.67 10.52 -17.66
C GLU A 85 -1.16 9.09 -17.88
N VAL A 86 0.16 8.91 -18.01
CA VAL A 86 0.76 7.58 -18.11
C VAL A 86 0.57 6.80 -16.81
N ALA A 87 0.73 7.46 -15.66
CA ALA A 87 0.51 6.81 -14.38
C ALA A 87 -0.94 6.32 -14.25
N GLU A 88 -1.92 7.15 -14.60
CA GLU A 88 -3.34 6.77 -14.62
C GLU A 88 -3.61 5.60 -15.59
N HIS A 89 -3.03 5.63 -16.80
CA HIS A 89 -3.19 4.58 -17.81
C HIS A 89 -2.67 3.21 -17.34
N PHE A 90 -1.60 3.19 -16.55
CA PHE A 90 -0.97 1.97 -16.02
C PHE A 90 -1.34 1.68 -14.56
N ASN A 91 -2.30 2.41 -13.99
CA ASN A 91 -2.71 2.31 -12.59
C ASN A 91 -1.51 2.43 -11.61
N LEU A 92 -0.61 3.37 -11.89
CA LEU A 92 0.53 3.71 -11.06
C LEU A 92 0.20 4.88 -10.14
N ASP A 93 0.54 4.70 -8.87
CA ASP A 93 0.22 5.64 -7.81
C ASP A 93 1.19 6.83 -7.71
N ASN A 94 2.33 6.75 -8.40
CA ASN A 94 3.41 7.70 -8.27
C ASN A 94 3.95 8.08 -9.66
N PRO A 95 3.47 9.18 -10.26
CA PRO A 95 3.97 9.68 -11.54
C PRO A 95 5.48 9.95 -11.56
N SER A 96 6.06 10.38 -10.45
CA SER A 96 7.51 10.65 -10.33
C SER A 96 8.35 9.39 -10.47
N LEU A 97 7.78 8.21 -10.23
CA LEU A 97 8.44 6.93 -10.45
C LEU A 97 8.78 6.71 -11.93
N ILE A 98 7.92 7.19 -12.84
CA ILE A 98 8.11 7.06 -14.28
C ILE A 98 9.25 7.96 -14.76
N ALA A 99 9.48 9.10 -14.11
CA ALA A 99 10.62 9.98 -14.42
C ALA A 99 11.97 9.38 -14.00
N ALA A 100 11.97 8.44 -13.06
CA ALA A 100 13.18 7.74 -12.60
C ALA A 100 13.49 6.47 -13.40
N TRP A 101 12.64 6.09 -14.37
CA TRP A 101 12.83 4.95 -15.28
C TRP A 101 13.34 5.43 -16.64
#